data_AF-A0A4W5JQB1-F1
#
_entry.id   AF-A0A4W5JQB1-F1
#
_cell.length_a   1.000
_cell.length_b   1.000
_cell.length_c   1.000
_cell.angle_alpha   90.00
_cell.angle_beta   90.00
_cell.angle_gamma   90.00
#
_symmetry.space_group_name_H-M   'P 1'
#
loop_
_entity.id
_entity.type
_entity.pdbx_description
1 polymer ?
#
loop_
_entity_poly.entity_id
_entity_poly.type
_entity_poly.pdbx_seq_one_letter_code
_entity_poly.pdbx_strand_id
1 'polypeptide(L)'
;MLARELVPGDTVCLSVGERVPADLRLFEATDLSVDESSLTGETTPCSKSTSHQPTNNDITSRSNVAFMGTLVRCGKAKVPRMSVEGHG
;
A
#
# COMPACT_ATOMS: atom_id res chain seq x y z
N MET A 1 -13.35 -10.33 -9.78
CA MET A 1 -12.30 -10.31 -10.82
C MET A 1 -10.98 -10.52 -10.12
N LEU A 2 -10.32 -11.66 -10.37
CA LEU A 2 -9.34 -12.27 -9.47
C LEU A 2 -8.01 -11.52 -9.47
N ALA A 3 -7.40 -11.38 -8.29
CA ALA A 3 -6.06 -10.82 -8.07
C ALA A 3 -4.91 -11.70 -8.63
N ARG A 4 -5.14 -12.50 -9.68
CA ARG A 4 -4.26 -13.61 -10.12
C ARG A 4 -3.47 -13.35 -11.41
N GLU A 5 -3.56 -12.16 -11.99
CA GLU A 5 -2.93 -11.85 -13.29
C GLU A 5 -2.02 -10.61 -13.21
N LEU A 6 -1.21 -10.50 -12.16
CA LEU A 6 -0.21 -9.43 -12.02
C LEU A 6 1.08 -9.83 -12.73
N VAL A 7 1.36 -9.21 -13.89
CA VAL A 7 2.61 -9.38 -14.65
C VAL A 7 3.62 -8.29 -14.23
N PRO A 8 4.91 -8.62 -14.02
CA PRO A 8 5.94 -7.63 -13.76
C PRO A 8 6.11 -6.65 -14.92
N GLY A 9 6.02 -5.35 -14.63
CA GLY A 9 6.16 -4.26 -15.62
C GLY A 9 4.95 -3.32 -15.70
N ASP A 10 3.83 -3.67 -15.07
CA ASP A 10 2.60 -2.88 -15.08
C ASP A 10 2.46 -2.02 -13.80
N THR A 11 1.82 -0.85 -13.89
CA THR A 11 1.67 0.08 -12.76
C THR A 11 0.24 0.08 -12.25
N VAL A 12 0.04 -0.29 -10.98
CA VAL A 12 -1.28 -0.15 -10.33
C VAL A 12 -1.39 1.23 -9.72
N CYS A 13 -2.48 1.93 -10.06
CA CYS A 13 -2.85 3.20 -9.46
C CYS A 13 -3.86 2.95 -8.34
N LEU A 14 -3.51 3.30 -7.11
CA LEU A 14 -4.41 3.28 -5.97
C LEU A 14 -5.12 4.64 -5.89
N SER A 15 -6.45 4.60 -5.80
CA SER A 15 -7.31 5.78 -5.67
C SER A 15 -8.05 5.77 -4.34
N VAL A 16 -8.49 6.96 -3.91
CA VAL A 16 -9.33 7.13 -2.72
C VAL A 16 -10.57 6.25 -2.76
N GLY A 17 -10.85 5.55 -1.66
CA GLY A 17 -11.98 4.64 -1.52
C GLY A 17 -11.69 3.21 -1.94
N GLU A 18 -10.56 2.95 -2.59
CA GLU A 18 -10.14 1.59 -2.94
C GLU A 18 -9.49 0.90 -1.75
N ARG A 19 -9.71 -0.41 -1.65
CA ARG A 19 -8.96 -1.27 -0.73
C ARG A 19 -7.72 -1.80 -1.42
N VAL A 20 -6.63 -1.85 -0.67
CA VAL A 20 -5.38 -2.40 -1.13
C VAL A 20 -5.54 -3.92 -1.31
N PRO A 21 -5.38 -4.46 -2.54
CA PRO A 21 -5.70 -5.86 -2.84
C PRO A 21 -4.65 -6.85 -2.34
N ALA A 22 -3.41 -6.39 -2.13
CA ALA A 22 -2.26 -7.18 -1.70
C ALA A 22 -1.24 -6.24 -1.04
N ASP A 23 -0.27 -6.78 -0.30
CA ASP A 23 0.88 -5.98 0.13
C ASP A 23 1.63 -5.42 -1.09
N LEU A 24 1.71 -4.10 -1.19
CA LEU A 24 2.28 -3.41 -2.34
C LEU A 24 3.28 -2.37 -1.85
N ARG A 25 4.49 -2.40 -2.43
CA ARG A 25 5.50 -1.39 -2.14
C ARG A 25 5.27 -0.15 -2.99
N LEU A 26 5.09 0.98 -2.33
CA LEU A 26 4.88 2.29 -2.94
C LEU A 26 6.14 2.74 -3.65
N PHE A 27 5.95 3.16 -4.89
CA PHE A 27 7.04 3.61 -5.77
C PHE A 27 6.89 5.08 -6.13
N GLU A 28 5.65 5.55 -6.32
CA GLU A 28 5.28 6.96 -6.26
C GLU A 28 4.08 7.12 -5.32
N ALA A 29 4.10 8.15 -4.47
CA ALA A 29 2.97 8.52 -3.61
C ALA A 29 2.85 10.04 -3.57
N THR A 30 1.63 10.55 -3.71
CA THR A 30 1.31 11.99 -3.66
C THR A 30 0.11 12.19 -2.76
N ASP A 31 0.33 12.83 -1.61
CA ASP A 31 -0.68 13.02 -0.55
C ASP A 31 -1.44 11.73 -0.18
N LEU A 32 -0.76 10.58 -0.28
CA LEU A 32 -1.36 9.29 0.00
C LEU A 32 -1.56 9.13 1.50
N SER A 33 -2.80 8.87 1.91
CA SER A 33 -3.15 8.51 3.27
C SER A 33 -3.98 7.25 3.25
N VAL A 34 -3.60 6.26 4.07
CA VAL A 34 -4.32 4.99 4.19
C VAL A 34 -4.80 4.77 5.61
N ASP A 35 -5.96 4.15 5.71
CA ASP A 35 -6.59 3.77 6.96
C ASP A 35 -6.04 2.41 7.39
N GLU A 36 -5.13 2.44 8.35
CA GLU A 36 -4.53 1.24 8.94
C GLU A 36 -5.25 0.82 10.22
N SER A 37 -6.45 1.37 10.50
CA SER A 37 -7.27 1.00 11.67
C SER A 37 -7.56 -0.49 11.72
N SER A 38 -7.66 -1.14 10.56
CA SER A 38 -7.85 -2.59 10.45
C SER A 38 -6.61 -3.40 10.82
N LEU A 39 -5.41 -2.81 10.77
CA LEU A 39 -4.12 -3.47 11.03
C LEU A 39 -3.54 -3.10 12.41
N THR A 40 -3.59 -1.82 12.78
CA THR A 40 -3.01 -1.28 14.03
C THR A 40 -4.04 -1.03 15.11
N GLY A 41 -5.32 -0.92 14.75
CA GLY A 41 -6.39 -0.46 15.64
C GLY A 41 -6.44 1.06 15.81
N GLU A 42 -5.56 1.82 15.14
CA GLU A 42 -5.55 3.27 15.22
C GLU A 42 -6.46 3.88 14.15
N THR A 43 -7.43 4.69 14.57
CA THR A 43 -8.38 5.37 13.67
C THR A 43 -7.76 6.52 12.86
N THR A 44 -6.47 6.79 13.07
CA THR A 44 -5.76 7.90 12.43
C THR A 44 -5.21 7.43 11.08
N PRO A 45 -5.56 8.11 9.97
CA PRO A 45 -5.02 7.74 8.66
C PRO A 45 -3.50 7.97 8.64
N CYS A 46 -2.75 6.94 8.25
CA CYS A 46 -1.31 7.01 8.12
C CYS A 46 -0.92 7.52 6.74
N SER A 47 -0.15 8.61 6.71
CA SER A 47 0.40 9.16 5.49
C SER A 47 1.53 8.28 4.96
N LYS A 48 1.37 7.85 3.72
CA LYS A 48 2.28 6.98 3.00
C LYS A 48 3.11 7.81 2.01
N SER A 49 4.40 7.52 1.97
CA SER A 49 5.38 8.24 1.16
C SER A 49 6.50 7.31 0.75
N THR A 50 7.09 7.60 -0.40
CA THR A 50 8.22 6.85 -0.96
C THR A 50 9.57 7.32 -0.41
N SER A 51 9.55 8.35 0.46
CA SER A 51 10.74 8.88 1.10
C SER A 51 11.47 7.81 1.92
N HIS A 52 12.79 7.98 2.05
CA HIS A 52 13.63 7.11 2.87
C HIS A 52 13.11 7.09 4.31
N GLN A 53 12.67 5.91 4.73
CA GLN A 53 12.23 5.70 6.09
C GLN A 53 13.42 5.46 7.03
N PRO A 54 13.33 5.93 8.28
CA PRO A 54 14.31 5.58 9.30
C PRO A 54 14.36 4.05 9.44
N THR A 55 15.52 3.52 9.86
CA THR A 55 15.78 2.10 10.11
C THR A 55 14.97 1.53 11.28
N ASN A 56 13.74 2.01 11.49
CA ASN A 56 12.85 1.49 12.48
C ASN A 56 12.20 0.21 11.94
N ASN A 57 12.23 -0.87 12.71
CA ASN A 57 11.76 -2.18 12.25
C ASN A 57 10.23 -2.33 12.26
N ASP A 58 9.51 -1.33 12.77
CA ASP A 58 8.06 -1.32 12.84
C ASP A 58 7.44 -1.44 11.45
N ILE A 59 6.77 -2.57 11.20
CA ILE A 59 6.08 -2.86 9.95
C ILE A 59 5.00 -1.82 9.65
N THR A 60 4.37 -1.28 10.69
CA THR A 60 3.33 -0.24 10.65
C THR A 60 3.90 1.14 10.36
N SER A 61 5.16 1.40 10.71
CA SER A 61 5.81 2.66 10.38
C SER A 61 6.13 2.79 8.89
N ARG A 62 6.13 1.68 8.13
CA ARG A 62 6.47 1.59 6.70
C ARG A 62 5.56 2.44 5.83
N SER A 63 5.91 3.72 5.70
CA SER A 63 5.23 4.68 4.82
C SER A 63 5.37 4.32 3.34
N ASN A 64 6.36 3.51 2.98
CA ASN A 64 6.63 3.05 1.62
C ASN A 64 5.94 1.72 1.29
N VAL A 65 5.09 1.19 2.17
CA VAL A 65 4.35 -0.06 1.95
C VAL A 65 2.88 0.18 2.25
N ALA A 66 2.01 -0.24 1.32
CA ALA A 66 0.58 -0.33 1.50
C ALA A 66 0.22 -1.79 1.82
N PHE A 67 -0.44 -2.02 2.95
CA PHE A 67 -0.80 -3.37 3.39
C PHE A 67 -2.16 -3.80 2.85
N MET A 68 -2.27 -5.07 2.45
CA MET A 68 -3.54 -5.69 2.05
C MET A 68 -4.63 -5.40 3.10
N GLY A 69 -5.82 -5.01 2.62
CA GLY A 69 -6.99 -4.79 3.47
C GLY A 69 -7.09 -3.39 4.09
N THR A 70 -6.05 -2.56 3.99
CA THR A 70 -6.12 -1.13 4.33
C THR A 70 -6.93 -0.36 3.28
N LEU A 71 -7.58 0.73 3.72
CA LEU A 71 -8.43 1.55 2.85
C LEU A 71 -7.71 2.85 2.48
N VAL A 72 -7.63 3.18 1.19
CA VAL A 72 -7.05 4.45 0.76
C VAL A 72 -8.00 5.59 1.11
N ARG A 73 -7.55 6.50 1.98
CA ARG A 73 -8.34 7.62 2.48
C ARG A 73 -8.20 8.85 1.59
N CYS A 74 -6.97 9.19 1.20
CA CYS A 74 -6.65 10.36 0.37
C CYS A 74 -5.44 10.06 -0.52
N GLY A 75 -5.31 10.83 -1.61
CA GLY A 75 -4.12 10.84 -2.45
C GLY A 75 -4.09 9.82 -3.58
N LYS A 76 -2.92 9.73 -4.21
CA LYS A 76 -2.65 8.80 -5.31
C LYS A 76 -1.34 8.08 -5.04
N ALA A 77 -1.32 6.80 -5.36
CA ALA A 77 -0.09 6.04 -5.35
C ALA A 77 0.04 5.18 -6.58
N LYS A 78 1.28 5.05 -7.03
CA LYS A 78 1.68 4.09 -8.05
C LYS A 78 2.57 3.06 -7.40
N VAL A 79 2.21 1.82 -7.63
CA VAL A 79 2.99 0.66 -7.22
C VAL A 79 3.30 -0.14 -8.47
N PRO A 80 4.54 -0.63 -8.64
CA PRO A 80 4.77 -1.68 -9.61
C PRO A 80 3.89 -2.86 -9.21
N ARG A 81 3.20 -3.48 -10.17
CA ARG A 81 2.57 -4.78 -9.97
C ARG A 81 3.66 -5.77 -9.58
N MET A 82 3.78 -6.02 -8.28
CA MET A 82 4.62 -7.08 -7.73
C MET A 82 3.77 -8.34 -7.70
N SER A 83 4.29 -9.41 -8.28
CA SER A 83 3.69 -10.74 -8.14
C SER A 83 3.61 -11.06 -6.66
N VAL A 84 2.40 -11.18 -6.11
CA VAL A 84 2.24 -11.93 -4.87
C VAL A 84 2.43 -13.39 -5.24
N GLU A 85 3.65 -13.89 -5.06
CA GLU A 85 3.91 -15.31 -5.13
C GLU A 85 3.13 -15.94 -3.99
N GLY A 86 1.96 -16.50 -4.32
CA GLY A 86 1.16 -17.27 -3.39
C GLY A 86 2.05 -18.34 -2.82
N HIS A 87 2.36 -18.24 -1.53
CA HIS A 87 2.86 -19.38 -0.79
C HIS A 87 1.72 -20.40 -0.78
N GLY A 88 1.97 -21.55 -1.41
CA GLY A 88 1.03 -22.67 -1.50
C GLY A 88 0.71 -23.29 -0.15
#